data_AF-A0A7K2EDX9-F1
#
_entry.id   AF-A0A7K2EDX9-F1
#
_cell.length_a   1.000
_cell.length_b   1.000
_cell.length_c   1.000
_cell.angle_alpha   90.00
_cell.angle_beta   90.00
_cell.angle_gamma   90.00
#
_symmetry.space_group_name_H-M   'P 1'
#
loop_
_entity.id
_entity.type
_entity.pdbx_description
1 polymer ?
#
loop_
_entity_poly.entity_id
_entity_poly.type
_entity_poly.pdbx_seq_one_letter_code
_entity_poly.pdbx_strand_id
1 'polypeptide(L)'
;MTSEEALGYRVRAVRSGSWWAITVPELPGVFSQARRLDQVEAMAREAIAMMLDVDTDQIGRIEVKVVPPPRAAALIGTMNDALETAREASETAASARREAAKALRADGLPMRDVGRLLGLSHQRVSQILAG
;
A
#
# COMPACT_ATOMS: atom_id res chain seq x y z
N MET A 1 16.07 -21.63 -25.17
CA MET A 1 15.65 -22.38 -23.97
C MET A 1 14.67 -21.52 -23.22
N THR A 2 13.40 -21.85 -23.37
CA THR A 2 12.26 -21.20 -22.76
C THR A 2 12.33 -21.36 -21.24
N SER A 3 12.43 -20.25 -20.51
CA SER A 3 12.24 -20.24 -19.06
C SER A 3 10.84 -20.75 -18.77
N GLU A 4 10.79 -22.02 -18.38
CA GLU A 4 9.66 -22.69 -17.79
C GLU A 4 9.07 -21.79 -16.69
N GLU A 5 7.76 -21.54 -16.78
CA GLU A 5 7.03 -20.67 -15.86
C GLU A 5 7.22 -21.19 -14.43
N ALA A 6 8.13 -20.59 -13.67
CA ALA A 6 8.27 -20.91 -12.26
C ALA A 6 6.89 -20.71 -11.61
N LEU A 7 6.27 -21.80 -11.16
CA LEU A 7 4.92 -21.78 -10.60
C LEU A 7 4.89 -20.77 -9.44
N GLY A 8 4.13 -19.70 -9.64
CA GLY A 8 3.92 -18.69 -8.61
C GLY A 8 2.94 -19.22 -7.57
N TYR A 9 3.30 -19.19 -6.29
CA TYR A 9 2.45 -19.67 -5.20
C TYR A 9 1.83 -18.52 -4.42
N ARG A 10 0.57 -18.68 -4.03
CA ARG A 10 -0.03 -17.79 -3.03
C ARG A 10 0.09 -18.43 -1.67
N VAL A 11 0.49 -17.62 -0.71
CA VAL A 11 0.65 -18.05 0.67
C VAL A 11 -0.32 -17.27 1.52
N ARG A 12 -1.10 -17.96 2.33
CA ARG A 12 -1.99 -17.33 3.30
C ARG A 12 -1.39 -17.44 4.69
N ALA A 13 -1.18 -16.29 5.33
CA ALA A 13 -0.72 -16.20 6.72
C ALA A 13 -1.85 -15.76 7.64
N VAL A 14 -2.24 -16.60 8.59
CA VAL A 14 -3.30 -16.33 9.56
C VAL A 14 -2.72 -16.38 10.98
N ARG A 15 -3.09 -15.43 11.83
CA ARG A 15 -2.63 -15.43 13.23
C ARG A 15 -3.20 -16.65 13.97
N SER A 16 -2.31 -17.44 14.59
CA SER A 16 -2.62 -18.59 15.44
C SER A 16 -1.81 -18.52 16.74
N GLY A 17 -2.45 -18.04 17.81
CA GLY A 17 -1.78 -17.78 19.08
C GLY A 17 -0.59 -16.81 18.93
N SER A 18 0.61 -17.29 19.25
CA SER A 18 1.87 -16.53 19.11
C SER A 18 2.55 -16.67 17.74
N TRP A 19 1.94 -17.40 16.80
CA TRP A 19 2.49 -17.74 15.50
C TRP A 19 1.60 -17.23 14.36
N TRP A 20 2.17 -17.21 13.16
CA TRP A 20 1.45 -17.14 11.90
C TRP A 20 1.41 -18.54 11.32
N ALA A 21 0.20 -19.09 11.16
CA ALA A 21 -0.02 -20.32 10.41
C ALA A 21 0.03 -20.00 8.91
N ILE A 22 0.78 -20.79 8.16
CA ILE A 22 1.09 -20.60 6.75
C ILE A 22 0.47 -21.75 5.97
N THR A 23 -0.35 -21.42 4.97
CA THR A 23 -0.97 -22.41 4.07
C THR A 23 -0.82 -21.99 2.62
N VAL A 24 -0.72 -22.96 1.71
CA VAL A 24 -0.64 -22.73 0.26
C VAL A 24 -1.90 -23.28 -0.40
N PRO A 25 -2.85 -22.44 -0.85
CA PRO A 25 -4.12 -22.92 -1.41
C PRO A 25 -3.95 -23.84 -2.61
N GLU A 26 -2.91 -23.64 -3.42
CA GLU A 26 -2.60 -24.44 -4.61
C GLU A 26 -2.03 -25.81 -4.26
N LEU A 27 -1.50 -25.99 -3.04
CA LEU A 27 -0.87 -27.23 -2.57
C LEU A 27 -1.50 -27.68 -1.24
N PRO A 28 -2.67 -28.33 -1.30
CA PRO A 28 -3.28 -28.94 -0.12
C PRO A 28 -2.30 -29.89 0.57
N GLY A 29 -2.09 -29.72 1.88
CA GLY A 29 -1.13 -30.48 2.66
C GLY A 29 0.14 -29.70 3.01
N VAL A 30 0.44 -28.59 2.33
CA VAL A 30 1.53 -27.69 2.73
C VAL A 30 1.09 -26.83 3.90
N PHE A 31 1.72 -27.05 5.04
CA PHE A 31 1.54 -26.29 6.26
C PHE A 31 2.89 -25.91 6.85
N SER A 32 3.04 -24.65 7.26
CA SER A 32 4.21 -24.16 7.97
C SER A 32 3.80 -23.10 8.99
N GLN A 33 4.76 -22.57 9.73
CA GLN A 33 4.51 -21.50 10.69
C GLN A 33 5.72 -20.59 10.90
N ALA A 34 5.45 -19.33 11.21
CA ALA A 34 6.48 -18.32 11.50
C ALA A 34 6.11 -17.46 12.71
N ARG A 35 7.09 -16.93 13.46
CA ARG A 35 6.79 -16.01 14.57
C ARG A 35 6.50 -14.60 14.06
N ARG A 36 7.15 -14.21 12.97
CA ARG A 36 7.06 -12.88 12.35
C ARG A 36 6.64 -12.99 10.89
N LEU A 37 6.01 -11.94 10.37
CA LEU A 37 5.52 -11.90 8.99
C LEU A 37 6.65 -11.91 7.96
N ASP A 38 7.79 -11.31 8.27
CA ASP A 38 8.97 -11.29 7.38
C ASP A 38 9.63 -12.67 7.20
N GLN A 39 9.30 -13.64 8.05
CA GLN A 39 9.74 -15.03 7.94
C GLN A 39 8.80 -15.90 7.10
N VAL A 40 7.57 -15.43 6.84
CA VAL A 40 6.51 -16.26 6.22
C VAL A 40 6.92 -16.77 4.84
N GLU A 41 7.51 -15.90 4.02
CA GLU A 41 7.90 -16.28 2.66
C GLU A 41 8.95 -17.39 2.65
N ALA A 42 9.99 -17.26 3.47
CA ALA A 42 11.05 -18.26 3.59
C ALA A 42 10.49 -19.61 4.10
N MET A 43 9.67 -19.57 5.16
CA MET A 43 9.06 -20.77 5.74
C MET A 43 8.05 -21.44 4.80
N ALA A 44 7.36 -20.67 3.97
CA ALA A 44 6.50 -21.21 2.92
C ALA A 44 7.31 -21.87 1.80
N ARG A 45 8.38 -21.20 1.35
CA ARG A 45 9.27 -21.70 0.30
C ARG A 45 9.87 -23.05 0.66
N GLU A 46 10.38 -23.18 1.89
CA GLU A 46 10.92 -24.44 2.40
C GLU A 46 9.86 -25.55 2.43
N ALA A 47 8.65 -25.25 2.89
CA ALA A 47 7.57 -26.24 2.97
C ALA A 47 7.06 -26.67 1.58
N ILE A 48 7.00 -25.74 0.62
CA ILE A 48 6.64 -26.04 -0.77
C ILE A 48 7.72 -26.91 -1.43
N ALA A 49 8.98 -26.52 -1.30
CA ALA A 49 10.12 -27.26 -1.84
C ALA A 49 10.16 -28.71 -1.32
N MET A 50 9.97 -28.88 -0.01
CA MET A 50 9.86 -30.20 0.62
C MET A 50 8.68 -31.02 0.09
N MET A 51 7.51 -30.41 -0.11
CA MET A 51 6.33 -31.11 -0.64
C MET A 51 6.51 -31.56 -2.09
N LEU A 52 7.23 -30.76 -2.88
CA LEU A 52 7.45 -31.03 -4.31
C LEU A 52 8.72 -31.84 -4.59
N ASP A 53 9.52 -32.12 -3.56
CA ASP A 53 10.83 -32.77 -3.66
C ASP A 53 11.79 -32.05 -4.63
N VAL A 54 11.88 -30.73 -4.48
CA VAL A 54 12.74 -29.84 -5.27
C VAL A 54 13.54 -28.89 -4.39
N ASP A 55 14.52 -28.22 -4.95
CA ASP A 55 15.27 -27.16 -4.26
C ASP A 55 14.44 -25.86 -4.14
N THR A 56 14.75 -25.06 -3.12
CA THR A 56 14.02 -23.80 -2.84
C THR A 56 14.16 -22.72 -3.91
N ASP A 57 15.23 -22.77 -4.72
CA ASP A 57 15.49 -21.87 -5.84
C ASP A 57 14.68 -22.21 -7.10
N GLN A 58 14.14 -23.44 -7.18
CA GLN A 58 13.20 -23.87 -8.22
C GLN A 58 11.78 -23.36 -7.95
N ILE A 59 11.50 -22.89 -6.73
CA ILE A 59 10.20 -22.30 -6.38
C ILE A 59 10.13 -20.89 -6.97
N GLY A 60 9.06 -20.60 -7.70
CA GLY A 60 8.83 -19.29 -8.31
C GLY A 60 8.55 -18.18 -7.31
N ARG A 61 7.87 -17.14 -7.82
CA ARG A 61 7.42 -16.01 -7.01
C ARG A 61 6.42 -16.48 -5.96
N ILE A 62 6.60 -16.03 -4.72
CA ILE A 62 5.62 -16.24 -3.65
C ILE A 62 4.89 -14.94 -3.38
N GLU A 63 3.56 -14.97 -3.39
CA GLU A 63 2.70 -13.86 -2.98
C GLU A 63 2.12 -14.16 -1.60
N VAL A 64 2.57 -13.41 -0.58
CA VAL A 64 2.07 -13.58 0.79
C VAL A 64 0.85 -12.70 1.03
N LYS A 65 -0.31 -13.34 1.22
CA LYS A 65 -1.54 -12.73 1.70
C LYS A 65 -1.67 -12.91 3.22
N VAL A 66 -1.40 -11.83 3.95
CA VAL A 66 -1.64 -11.77 5.39
C VAL A 66 -3.12 -11.54 5.67
N VAL A 67 -3.70 -12.33 6.57
CA VAL A 67 -5.07 -12.17 7.05
C VAL A 67 -5.02 -11.62 8.49
N PRO A 68 -5.26 -10.32 8.69
CA PRO A 68 -5.31 -9.74 10.02
C PRO A 68 -6.49 -10.30 10.83
N PRO A 69 -6.43 -10.23 12.17
CA PRO A 69 -7.60 -10.49 13.02
C PRO A 69 -8.79 -9.61 12.61
N PRO A 70 -10.05 -10.10 12.69
CA PRO A 70 -11.22 -9.39 12.14
C PRO A 70 -11.37 -7.94 12.59
N ARG A 71 -11.15 -7.66 13.88
CA ARG A 71 -11.19 -6.29 14.42
C ARG A 71 -10.10 -5.39 13.82
N ALA A 72 -8.89 -5.91 13.66
CA ALA A 72 -7.80 -5.16 13.05
C ALA A 72 -8.05 -4.93 11.55
N ALA A 73 -8.57 -5.93 10.85
CA ALA A 73 -8.95 -5.81 9.44
C ALA A 73 -9.99 -4.69 9.22
N ALA A 74 -11.02 -4.62 10.08
CA ALA A 74 -12.02 -3.55 10.02
C ALA A 74 -11.40 -2.16 10.24
N LEU A 75 -10.54 -2.00 11.26
CA LEU A 75 -9.87 -0.73 11.55
C LEU A 75 -8.92 -0.30 10.42
N ILE A 76 -8.19 -1.23 9.82
CA ILE A 76 -7.34 -0.98 8.64
C ILE A 76 -8.20 -0.52 7.46
N GLY A 77 -9.37 -1.15 7.24
CA GLY A 77 -10.34 -0.73 6.23
C GLY A 77 -10.77 0.73 6.44
N THR A 78 -11.27 1.06 7.64
CA THR A 78 -11.66 2.44 7.98
C THR A 78 -10.51 3.44 7.82
N MET A 79 -9.29 3.05 8.19
CA MET A 79 -8.10 3.88 8.01
C MET A 79 -7.84 4.14 6.52
N ASN A 80 -7.90 3.12 5.67
CA ASN A 80 -7.69 3.27 4.23
C ASN A 80 -8.77 4.15 3.58
N ASP A 81 -10.04 3.97 3.96
CA ASP A 81 -11.14 4.80 3.46
C ASP A 81 -10.95 6.27 3.85
N ALA A 82 -10.52 6.53 5.08
CA ALA A 82 -10.22 7.88 5.56
C ALA A 82 -9.02 8.50 4.83
N LEU A 83 -7.99 7.70 4.52
CA LEU A 83 -6.84 8.16 3.75
C LEU A 83 -7.22 8.53 2.32
N GLU A 84 -8.08 7.74 1.65
CA GLU A 84 -8.54 8.07 0.31
C GLU A 84 -9.40 9.34 0.32
N THR A 85 -10.34 9.43 1.26
CA THR A 85 -11.15 10.64 1.44
C THR A 85 -10.28 11.89 1.67
N ALA A 86 -9.24 11.76 2.48
CA ALA A 86 -8.29 12.85 2.72
C ALA A 86 -7.48 13.22 1.46
N ARG A 87 -7.13 12.23 0.63
CA ARG A 87 -6.43 12.41 -0.65
C ARG A 87 -7.30 13.23 -1.62
N GLU A 88 -8.55 12.82 -1.82
CA GLU A 88 -9.51 13.50 -2.69
C GLU A 88 -9.81 14.94 -2.22
N ALA A 89 -10.01 15.12 -0.91
CA ALA A 89 -10.22 16.44 -0.32
C ALA A 89 -9.00 17.36 -0.49
N SER A 90 -7.79 16.81 -0.37
CA SER A 90 -6.55 17.54 -0.58
C SER A 90 -6.39 17.98 -2.04
N GLU A 91 -6.69 17.10 -3.00
CA GLU A 91 -6.68 17.40 -4.44
C GLU A 91 -7.69 18.50 -4.79
N THR A 92 -8.92 18.38 -4.28
CA THR A 92 -9.97 19.38 -4.46
C THR A 92 -9.54 20.73 -3.89
N ALA A 93 -8.99 20.76 -2.67
CA ALA A 93 -8.50 21.98 -2.06
C ALA A 93 -7.33 22.59 -2.83
N ALA A 94 -6.44 21.77 -3.40
CA ALA A 94 -5.33 22.25 -4.22
C ALA A 94 -5.84 22.92 -5.51
N SER A 95 -6.83 22.32 -6.19
CA SER A 95 -7.45 22.92 -7.38
C SER A 95 -8.14 24.24 -7.04
N ALA A 96 -9.01 24.25 -6.03
CA ALA A 96 -9.73 25.44 -5.61
C ALA A 96 -8.79 26.59 -5.19
N ARG A 97 -7.69 26.27 -4.49
CA ARG A 97 -6.65 27.27 -4.14
C ARG A 97 -6.01 27.88 -5.38
N ARG A 98 -5.73 27.07 -6.41
CA ARG A 98 -5.12 27.54 -7.66
C ARG A 98 -6.09 28.45 -8.41
N GLU A 99 -7.35 28.07 -8.51
CA GLU A 99 -8.40 28.88 -9.13
C GLU A 99 -8.61 30.21 -8.39
N ALA A 100 -8.71 30.17 -7.06
CA ALA A 100 -8.84 31.37 -6.25
C ALA A 100 -7.62 32.30 -6.39
N ALA A 101 -6.40 31.75 -6.39
CA ALA A 101 -5.20 32.55 -6.62
C ALA A 101 -5.22 33.21 -8.01
N LYS A 102 -5.62 32.48 -9.06
CA LYS A 102 -5.73 33.03 -10.42
C LYS A 102 -6.78 34.15 -10.50
N ALA A 103 -7.95 33.96 -9.91
CA ALA A 103 -9.04 34.95 -9.89
C ALA A 103 -8.59 36.24 -9.18
N LEU A 104 -8.05 36.12 -7.96
CA LEU A 104 -7.57 37.29 -7.20
C LEU A 104 -6.44 38.04 -7.93
N ARG A 105 -5.58 37.31 -8.66
CA ARG A 105 -4.54 37.94 -9.49
C ARG A 105 -5.11 38.64 -10.73
N ALA A 106 -6.14 38.08 -11.35
CA ALA A 106 -6.84 38.70 -12.48
C ALA A 106 -7.54 40.00 -12.08
N ASP A 107 -8.04 40.08 -10.85
CA ASP A 107 -8.62 41.29 -10.24
C ASP A 107 -7.57 42.34 -9.84
N GLY A 108 -6.28 42.09 -10.13
CA GLY A 108 -5.20 43.04 -9.94
C GLY A 108 -4.58 43.06 -8.53
N LEU A 109 -4.97 42.16 -7.63
CA LEU A 109 -4.42 42.16 -6.27
C LEU A 109 -2.93 41.80 -6.27
N PRO A 110 -2.09 42.49 -5.47
CA PRO A 110 -0.68 42.17 -5.35
C PRO A 110 -0.47 40.82 -4.62
N MET A 111 0.67 40.15 -4.88
CA MET A 111 0.88 38.75 -4.50
C MET A 111 0.83 38.54 -2.98
N ARG A 112 1.27 39.56 -2.24
CA ARG A 112 1.20 39.62 -0.77
C ARG A 112 -0.24 39.59 -0.24
N ASP A 113 -1.16 40.26 -0.91
CA ASP A 113 -2.56 40.36 -0.46
C ASP A 113 -3.31 39.06 -0.80
N VAL A 114 -3.02 38.48 -1.98
CA VAL A 114 -3.49 37.12 -2.32
C VAL A 114 -3.01 36.10 -1.30
N GLY A 115 -1.73 36.14 -0.90
CA GLY A 115 -1.21 35.29 0.16
C GLY A 115 -1.99 35.44 1.46
N ARG A 116 -2.22 36.69 1.91
CA ARG A 116 -2.97 36.96 3.14
C ARG A 116 -4.42 36.44 3.08
N LEU A 117 -5.11 36.60 1.94
CA LEU A 117 -6.47 36.11 1.75
C LEU A 117 -6.57 34.59 1.73
N LEU A 118 -5.58 33.91 1.15
CA LEU A 118 -5.55 32.44 1.07
C LEU A 118 -4.92 31.77 2.29
N GLY A 119 -4.42 32.54 3.27
CA GLY A 119 -3.70 32.02 4.43
C GLY A 119 -2.34 31.40 4.06
N LEU A 120 -1.71 31.90 3.00
CA LEU A 120 -0.46 31.39 2.43
C LEU A 120 0.63 32.46 2.43
N SER A 121 1.89 32.03 2.38
CA SER A 121 2.99 32.95 2.08
C SER A 121 2.93 33.38 0.61
N HIS A 122 3.43 34.58 0.30
CA HIS A 122 3.52 35.07 -1.09
C HIS A 122 4.32 34.11 -1.99
N GLN A 123 5.39 33.49 -1.46
CA GLN A 123 6.19 32.49 -2.18
C GLN A 123 5.35 31.25 -2.53
N ARG A 124 4.48 30.80 -1.61
CA ARG A 124 3.61 29.65 -1.86
C ARG A 124 2.56 29.96 -2.93
N VAL A 125 2.01 31.17 -2.93
CA VAL A 125 1.11 31.63 -4.02
C VAL A 125 1.85 31.64 -5.36
N SER A 126 3.09 32.16 -5.40
CA SER A 126 3.90 32.16 -6.62
C SER A 126 4.14 30.74 -7.16
N GLN A 127 4.42 29.77 -6.29
CA GLN A 127 4.59 28.37 -6.68
C GLN A 127 3.31 27.76 -7.25
N ILE A 128 2.16 28.04 -6.63
CA ILE A 128 0.84 27.54 -7.07
C ILE A 128 0.49 28.09 -8.46
N LEU A 129 0.86 29.32 -8.76
CA LEU A 129 0.59 29.97 -10.04
C LEU A 129 1.59 29.60 -11.15
N ALA A 130 2.80 29.20 -10.77
CA ALA A 130 3.85 28.79 -11.71
C ALA A 130 3.76 27.33 -12.16
N GLY A 131 3.01 26.49 -11.43
CA GLY A 131 2.72 25.10 -11.79
C GLY A 131 1.30 24.91 -12.30
#